data_AF-A0A1F8QRE2-F1
#
_entry.id   AF-A0A1F8QRE2-F1
#
_cell.length_a   1.000
_cell.length_b   1.000
_cell.length_c   1.000
_cell.angle_alpha   90.00
_cell.angle_beta   90.00
_cell.angle_gamma   90.00
#
_symmetry.space_group_name_H-M   'P 1'
#
loop_
_entity.id
_entity.type
_entity.pdbx_description
1 polymer ?
#
loop_
_entity_poly.entity_id
_entity_poly.type
_entity_poly.pdbx_seq_one_letter_code
_entity_poly.pdbx_strand_id
1 'polypeptide(L)'
;MDQIVGETGEAVLICGHTHIPWQKVIQGKLIFNPGAVCGPLDGTLGAQYALLQWDGHRWQVEHHRVEYDLEPLRRSFCENGLLEAGSYLARSFLLSIESGRNVAEDFLAHAKRLKNEAGIENTEYIPDDIWERAGQSFDWGEAGGSIGR
;
A
#
# COMPACT_ATOMS: atom_id res chain seq x y z
N MET A 1 -16.53 -10.81 0.08
CA MET A 1 -16.60 -10.66 -1.39
C MET A 1 -17.86 -11.26 -1.96
N ASP A 2 -18.16 -12.53 -1.70
CA ASP A 2 -19.37 -13.19 -2.24
C ASP A 2 -20.67 -12.46 -1.93
N GLN A 3 -20.82 -11.90 -0.72
CA GLN A 3 -21.99 -11.09 -0.36
C GLN A 3 -22.12 -9.83 -1.24
N ILE A 4 -21.07 -9.00 -1.32
CA ILE A 4 -21.06 -7.77 -2.13
C ILE A 4 -21.29 -8.10 -3.62
N VAL A 5 -20.67 -9.18 -4.11
CA VAL A 5 -20.82 -9.64 -5.49
C VAL A 5 -22.24 -10.15 -5.77
N GLY A 6 -22.89 -10.76 -4.79
CA GLY A 6 -24.28 -11.21 -4.88
C GLY A 6 -25.28 -10.05 -4.88
N GLU A 7 -24.98 -8.97 -4.16
CA GLU A 7 -25.86 -7.79 -4.03
C GLU A 7 -25.75 -6.82 -5.22
N THR A 8 -24.58 -6.72 -5.88
CA THR A 8 -24.40 -5.84 -7.04
C THR A 8 -25.04 -6.42 -8.30
N GLY A 9 -25.74 -5.59 -9.09
CA GLY A 9 -26.26 -5.97 -10.41
C GLY A 9 -25.21 -6.00 -11.53
N GLU A 10 -24.01 -5.49 -11.26
CA GLU A 10 -22.99 -5.25 -12.29
C GLU A 10 -22.21 -6.52 -12.67
N ALA A 11 -21.78 -6.56 -13.93
CA ALA A 11 -20.95 -7.66 -14.46
C ALA A 11 -19.47 -7.56 -14.04
N VAL A 12 -19.02 -6.37 -13.66
CA VAL A 12 -17.64 -6.07 -13.26
C VAL A 12 -17.61 -5.28 -11.95
N LEU A 13 -16.73 -5.66 -11.03
CA LEU A 13 -16.42 -4.90 -9.82
C LEU A 13 -14.92 -4.60 -9.76
N ILE A 14 -14.56 -3.31 -9.71
CA ILE A 14 -13.18 -2.86 -9.64
C ILE A 14 -12.90 -2.39 -8.22
N CYS A 15 -11.86 -2.93 -7.59
CA CYS A 15 -11.41 -2.57 -6.26
C CYS A 15 -10.04 -1.89 -6.32
N GLY A 16 -9.71 -1.12 -5.29
CA GLY A 16 -8.38 -0.53 -5.12
C GLY A 16 -7.89 -0.71 -3.69
N HIS A 17 -7.28 0.32 -3.12
CA HIS A 17 -6.88 0.43 -1.71
C HIS A 17 -5.72 -0.49 -1.26
N THR A 18 -5.68 -1.75 -1.67
CA THR A 18 -4.65 -2.71 -1.20
C THR A 18 -3.32 -2.59 -1.94
N HIS A 19 -3.26 -1.87 -3.07
CA HIS A 19 -2.06 -1.70 -3.90
C HIS A 19 -1.45 -3.02 -4.43
N ILE A 20 -2.23 -4.10 -4.44
CA ILE A 20 -1.82 -5.42 -4.89
C ILE A 20 -2.73 -5.80 -6.06
N PRO A 21 -2.19 -6.11 -7.25
CA PRO A 21 -2.98 -6.46 -8.41
C PRO A 21 -3.51 -7.88 -8.26
N TRP A 22 -4.79 -8.08 -8.57
CA TRP A 22 -5.40 -9.41 -8.59
C TRP A 22 -6.67 -9.41 -9.44
N GLN A 23 -7.13 -10.59 -9.86
CA GLN A 23 -8.43 -10.80 -10.48
C GLN A 23 -9.06 -12.12 -10.04
N LYS A 24 -10.39 -12.16 -10.04
CA LYS A 24 -11.22 -13.33 -9.74
C LYS A 24 -12.51 -13.29 -10.56
N VAL A 25 -13.09 -14.45 -10.80
CA VAL A 25 -14.47 -14.58 -11.28
C VAL A 25 -15.30 -15.18 -10.16
N ILE A 26 -16.34 -14.48 -9.72
CA ILE A 26 -17.26 -14.94 -8.66
C ILE A 26 -18.68 -14.79 -9.19
N GLN A 27 -19.46 -15.88 -9.15
CA GLN A 27 -20.84 -15.90 -9.69
C GLN A 27 -20.94 -15.39 -11.15
N GLY A 28 -19.94 -15.69 -11.98
CA GLY A 28 -19.88 -15.24 -13.38
C GLY A 28 -19.50 -13.77 -13.58
N LYS A 29 -19.23 -13.01 -12.51
CA LYS A 29 -18.85 -11.60 -12.54
C LYS A 29 -17.34 -11.45 -12.41
N LEU A 30 -16.74 -10.54 -13.17
CA LEU A 30 -15.32 -10.24 -13.12
C LEU A 30 -15.03 -9.26 -11.99
N ILE A 31 -14.16 -9.62 -11.05
CA ILE A 31 -13.73 -8.73 -9.96
C ILE A 31 -12.22 -8.62 -9.99
N PHE A 32 -11.68 -7.40 -9.95
CA PHE A 32 -10.24 -7.21 -9.97
C PHE A 32 -9.79 -5.95 -9.24
N ASN A 33 -8.52 -5.93 -8.87
CA ASN A 33 -7.79 -4.75 -8.44
C ASN A 33 -6.66 -4.48 -9.44
N PRO A 34 -6.55 -3.27 -10.02
CA PRO A 34 -5.51 -2.96 -11.01
C PRO A 34 -4.11 -2.79 -10.38
N GLY A 35 -4.00 -2.84 -9.06
CA GLY A 35 -2.77 -2.51 -8.32
C GLY A 35 -2.75 -1.03 -7.95
N ALA A 36 -1.55 -0.44 -7.90
CA ALA A 36 -1.38 0.98 -7.64
C ALA A 36 -0.42 1.63 -8.64
N VAL A 37 -0.79 2.83 -9.11
CA VAL A 37 0.09 3.64 -9.97
C VAL A 37 1.36 4.07 -9.23
N CYS A 38 1.27 4.31 -7.92
CA CYS A 38 2.41 4.59 -7.06
C CYS A 38 2.35 3.72 -5.81
N GLY A 39 3.50 3.19 -5.39
CA GLY A 39 3.63 2.36 -4.20
C GLY A 39 2.92 1.01 -4.30
N PRO A 40 3.18 0.18 -5.33
CA PRO A 40 2.71 -1.21 -5.34
C PRO A 40 3.23 -1.96 -4.11
N LEU A 41 2.44 -2.87 -3.55
CA LEU A 41 2.77 -3.59 -2.30
C LEU A 41 2.89 -5.11 -2.50
N ASP A 42 3.06 -5.55 -3.75
CA ASP A 42 3.23 -6.96 -4.14
C ASP A 42 4.70 -7.36 -4.34
N GLY A 43 5.64 -6.50 -3.92
CA GLY A 43 7.08 -6.68 -4.12
C GLY A 43 7.58 -6.36 -5.54
N THR A 44 6.70 -5.94 -6.45
CA THR A 44 7.07 -5.63 -7.85
C THR A 44 6.96 -4.14 -8.12
N LEU A 45 8.11 -3.44 -8.06
CA LEU A 45 8.20 -1.99 -8.28
C LEU A 45 7.75 -1.55 -9.67
N GLY A 46 7.17 -0.36 -9.79
CA GLY A 46 6.68 0.19 -11.05
C GLY A 46 5.20 0.54 -10.96
N ALA A 47 4.73 1.41 -11.85
CA ALA A 47 3.34 1.82 -11.89
C ALA A 47 2.48 0.66 -12.39
N GLN A 48 1.48 0.28 -11.60
CA GLN A 48 0.56 -0.81 -11.94
C GLN A 48 -0.81 -0.25 -12.32
N TYR A 49 -1.37 -0.78 -13.40
CA TYR A 49 -2.71 -0.49 -13.86
C TYR A 49 -3.28 -1.69 -14.60
N ALA A 50 -4.54 -1.62 -15.01
CA ALA A 50 -5.12 -2.66 -15.85
C ALA A 50 -5.94 -2.07 -16.99
N LEU A 51 -5.93 -2.77 -18.14
CA LEU A 51 -6.82 -2.50 -19.25
C LEU A 51 -8.04 -3.43 -19.14
N LEU A 52 -9.22 -2.82 -19.01
CA LEU A 52 -10.50 -3.53 -19.06
C LEU A 52 -11.06 -3.44 -20.48
N GLN A 53 -11.22 -4.58 -21.14
CA GLN A 53 -11.64 -4.67 -22.53
C GLN A 53 -12.91 -5.52 -22.66
N TRP A 54 -13.80 -5.08 -23.55
CA TRP A 54 -14.97 -5.85 -23.96
C TRP A 54 -14.70 -6.49 -25.32
N ASP A 55 -14.79 -7.81 -25.42
CA ASP A 55 -14.51 -8.55 -26.66
C ASP A 55 -15.75 -8.82 -27.53
N GLY A 56 -16.92 -8.29 -27.15
CA GLY A 56 -18.22 -8.60 -27.76
C GLY A 56 -19.05 -9.63 -26.99
N HIS A 57 -18.45 -10.39 -26.08
CA HIS A 57 -19.09 -11.46 -25.33
C HIS A 57 -18.85 -11.40 -23.81
N ARG A 58 -17.63 -11.02 -23.39
CA ARG A 58 -17.24 -10.93 -21.98
C ARG A 58 -16.24 -9.80 -21.74
N TRP A 59 -16.21 -9.35 -20.48
CA TRP A 59 -15.16 -8.46 -20.00
C TRP A 59 -13.87 -9.26 -19.76
N GLN A 60 -12.75 -8.69 -20.15
CA GLN A 60 -11.41 -9.21 -19.92
C GLN A 60 -10.53 -8.12 -19.31
N VAL A 61 -9.66 -8.51 -18.38
CA VAL A 61 -8.71 -7.61 -17.74
C VAL A 61 -7.28 -8.06 -18.01
N GLU A 62 -6.44 -7.12 -18.42
CA GLU A 62 -5.00 -7.30 -18.58
C GLU A 62 -4.27 -6.36 -17.61
N HIS A 63 -3.45 -6.92 -16.72
CA HIS A 63 -2.64 -6.14 -15.79
C HIS A 63 -1.33 -5.72 -16.46
N HIS A 64 -0.98 -4.45 -16.30
CA HIS A 64 0.22 -3.85 -16.85
C HIS A 64 1.08 -3.25 -15.75
N ARG A 65 2.38 -3.24 -16.03
CA ARG A 65 3.40 -2.63 -15.20
C ARG A 65 4.29 -1.75 -16.07
N VAL A 66 4.58 -0.55 -15.60
CA VAL A 66 5.53 0.37 -16.25
C VAL A 66 6.58 0.78 -15.23
N GLU A 67 7.84 0.53 -15.55
CA GLU A 67 8.96 0.98 -14.74
C GLU A 67 9.08 2.50 -14.80
N TYR A 68 9.40 3.11 -13.67
CA TYR A 68 9.66 4.54 -13.57
C TYR A 68 10.81 4.78 -12.60
N ASP A 69 11.49 5.91 -12.79
CA ASP A 69 12.57 6.33 -11.90
C ASP A 69 12.00 6.80 -10.55
N LEU A 70 12.45 6.19 -9.45
CA LEU A 70 12.06 6.53 -8.09
C LEU A 70 12.85 7.72 -7.52
N GLU A 71 13.98 8.11 -8.13
CA GLU A 71 14.81 9.21 -7.62
C GLU A 71 14.07 10.55 -7.53
N PRO A 72 13.24 10.98 -8.52
CA PRO A 72 12.44 12.20 -8.38
C PRO A 72 11.44 12.13 -7.22
N LEU A 73 10.87 10.96 -6.95
CA LEU A 73 9.95 10.75 -5.84
C LEU A 73 10.70 10.87 -4.51
N ARG A 74 11.82 10.16 -4.34
CA ARG A 74 12.68 10.23 -3.16
C ARG A 74 13.10 11.68 -2.88
N ARG A 75 13.57 12.38 -3.92
CA ARG A 75 13.95 13.79 -3.83
C ARG A 75 12.78 14.64 -3.33
N SER A 76 11.58 14.45 -3.89
CA SER A 76 10.39 15.19 -3.47
C SER A 76 10.04 14.97 -2.00
N PHE A 77 10.19 13.75 -1.48
CA PHE A 77 10.02 13.46 -0.05
C PHE A 77 11.03 14.24 0.82
N CYS A 78 12.29 14.32 0.38
CA CYS A 78 13.36 15.02 1.10
C CYS A 78 13.25 16.55 1.04
N GLU A 79 12.89 17.11 -0.12
CA GLU A 79 13.03 18.55 -0.38
C GLU A 79 11.78 19.37 -0.05
N ASN A 80 10.59 18.77 -0.01
CA ASN A 80 9.33 19.50 0.17
C ASN A 80 8.79 19.48 1.62
N GLY A 81 9.62 19.12 2.59
CA GLY A 81 9.25 19.10 4.02
C GLY A 81 8.33 17.94 4.44
N LEU A 82 8.01 17.01 3.54
CA LEU A 82 7.12 15.87 3.86
C LEU A 82 7.74 14.95 4.92
N LEU A 83 9.04 14.64 4.80
CA LEU A 83 9.74 13.84 5.80
C LEU A 83 9.87 14.56 7.14
N GLU A 84 9.98 15.89 7.14
CA GLU A 84 10.02 16.68 8.38
C GLU A 84 8.66 16.69 9.07
N ALA A 85 7.59 17.00 8.33
CA ALA A 85 6.24 17.10 8.87
C ALA A 85 5.65 15.73 9.27
N GLY A 86 5.90 14.69 8.47
CA GLY A 86 5.36 13.35 8.71
C GLY A 86 6.31 12.40 9.46
N SER A 87 7.56 12.82 9.71
CA SER A 87 8.57 12.08 10.47
C SER A 87 8.65 10.60 10.05
N TYR A 88 8.57 9.69 11.02
CA TYR A 88 8.68 8.24 10.81
C TYR A 88 7.55 7.65 9.96
N LEU A 89 6.35 8.23 9.99
CA LEU A 89 5.25 7.76 9.15
C LEU A 89 5.54 8.07 7.68
N ALA A 90 5.96 9.29 7.36
CA ALA A 90 6.39 9.64 6.00
C ALA A 90 7.57 8.77 5.53
N ARG A 91 8.55 8.50 6.41
CA ARG A 91 9.65 7.57 6.13
C ARG A 91 9.14 6.16 5.80
N SER A 92 8.17 5.63 6.54
CA SER A 92 7.60 4.31 6.27
C SER A 92 6.89 4.23 4.92
N PHE A 93 6.22 5.31 4.48
CA PHE A 93 5.62 5.38 3.16
C PHE A 93 6.67 5.39 2.04
N LEU A 94 7.73 6.19 2.20
CA LEU A 94 8.83 6.21 1.24
C LEU A 94 9.45 4.82 1.09
N LEU A 95 9.78 4.16 2.21
CA LEU A 95 10.34 2.81 2.19
C LEU A 95 9.37 1.78 1.61
N SER A 96 8.07 1.94 1.82
CA SER A 96 7.07 1.05 1.22
C SER A 96 7.09 1.15 -0.31
N ILE A 97 7.16 2.38 -0.83
CA ILE A 97 7.22 2.63 -2.27
C ILE A 97 8.53 2.12 -2.88
N GLU A 98 9.65 2.28 -2.19
CA GLU A 98 10.97 1.89 -2.68
C GLU A 98 11.23 0.38 -2.62
N SER A 99 10.61 -0.31 -1.68
CA SER A 99 10.80 -1.76 -1.48
C SER A 99 9.69 -2.62 -2.07
N GLY A 100 8.53 -2.02 -2.37
CA GLY A 100 7.32 -2.75 -2.75
C GLY A 100 6.72 -3.57 -1.60
N ARG A 101 7.13 -3.32 -0.36
CA ARG A 101 6.63 -3.98 0.86
C ARG A 101 5.78 -3.02 1.66
N ASN A 102 4.84 -3.53 2.47
CA ASN A 102 3.97 -2.67 3.29
C ASN A 102 4.63 -2.22 4.60
N VAL A 103 5.77 -1.53 4.51
CA VAL A 103 6.53 -1.02 5.66
C VAL A 103 5.68 -0.08 6.53
N ALA A 104 4.76 0.67 5.93
CA ALA A 104 3.84 1.54 6.65
C ALA A 104 2.87 0.76 7.55
N GLU A 105 2.33 -0.38 7.09
CA GLU A 105 1.50 -1.24 7.92
C GLU A 105 2.30 -1.87 9.06
N ASP A 106 3.52 -2.35 8.78
CA ASP A 106 4.41 -2.92 9.80
C ASP A 106 4.76 -1.87 10.87
N PHE A 107 5.10 -0.65 10.45
CA PHE A 107 5.40 0.45 11.36
C PHE A 107 4.18 0.85 12.20
N LEU A 108 3.00 0.93 11.59
CA LEU A 108 1.76 1.23 12.31
C LEU A 108 1.41 0.12 13.32
N ALA A 109 1.61 -1.15 12.96
CA ALA A 109 1.40 -2.27 13.86
C ALA A 109 2.36 -2.21 15.06
N HIS A 110 3.63 -1.86 14.81
CA HIS A 110 4.63 -1.64 15.87
C HIS A 110 4.23 -0.50 16.81
N ALA A 111 3.80 0.65 16.26
CA ALA A 111 3.34 1.78 17.07
C ALA A 111 2.09 1.43 17.92
N LYS A 112 1.13 0.71 17.34
CA LYS A 112 -0.05 0.21 18.07
C LYS A 112 0.34 -0.75 19.20
N ARG A 113 1.32 -1.63 18.98
CA ARG A 113 1.83 -2.53 20.03
C ARG A 113 2.43 -1.75 21.19
N LEU A 114 3.28 -0.75 20.92
CA LEU A 114 3.87 0.10 21.96
C LEU A 114 2.81 0.90 22.73
N LYS A 115 1.76 1.36 22.04
CA LYS A 115 0.60 2.02 22.66
C LYS A 115 -0.06 1.12 23.69
N ASN A 116 -0.34 -0.13 23.30
CA ASN A 116 -0.97 -1.11 24.17
C ASN A 116 -0.05 -1.50 25.35
N GLU A 117 1.25 -1.66 25.12
CA GLU A 117 2.24 -1.93 26.18
C GLU A 117 2.37 -0.78 27.20
N ALA A 118 2.10 0.46 26.77
CA ALA A 118 2.02 1.61 27.65
C ALA A 118 0.70 1.71 28.44
N GLY A 119 -0.23 0.76 28.26
CA GLY A 119 -1.55 0.77 28.89
C GLY A 119 -2.50 1.83 28.33
N ILE A 120 -2.20 2.39 27.16
CA ILE A 120 -3.02 3.41 26.51
C ILE A 120 -4.07 2.72 25.64
N GLU A 121 -5.13 2.26 26.29
CA GLU A 121 -6.28 1.64 25.64
C GLU A 121 -7.37 2.67 25.33
N ASN A 122 -8.25 2.37 24.36
CA ASN A 122 -9.43 3.18 24.03
C ASN A 122 -9.19 4.62 23.53
N THR A 123 -8.02 4.89 22.94
CA THR A 123 -7.78 6.10 22.15
C THR A 123 -7.96 5.85 20.66
N GLU A 124 -8.59 6.78 19.95
CA GLU A 124 -8.73 6.74 18.48
C GLU A 124 -7.42 7.05 17.75
N TYR A 125 -6.45 7.65 18.44
CA TYR A 125 -5.16 8.06 17.89
C TYR A 125 -3.98 7.41 18.64
N ILE A 126 -2.79 7.49 18.04
CA ILE A 126 -1.52 7.12 18.65
C ILE A 126 -0.87 8.41 19.18
N PRO A 127 -0.58 8.52 20.48
CA PRO A 127 0.08 9.70 21.06
C PRO A 127 1.47 9.96 20.48
N ASP A 128 1.90 11.22 20.47
CA ASP A 128 3.17 11.65 19.88
C ASP A 128 4.40 10.96 20.50
N ASP A 129 4.39 10.73 21.81
CA ASP A 129 5.48 10.02 22.50
C ASP A 129 5.58 8.54 22.06
N ILE A 130 4.44 7.92 21.73
CA ILE A 130 4.41 6.57 21.17
C ILE A 130 4.92 6.57 19.72
N TRP A 131 4.57 7.57 18.90
CA TRP A 131 5.13 7.71 17.56
C TRP A 131 6.64 7.86 17.57
N GLU A 132 7.18 8.68 18.46
CA GLU A 132 8.62 8.87 18.60
C GLU A 132 9.31 7.57 19.05
N ARG A 133 8.78 6.90 20.08
CA ARG A 133 9.29 5.61 20.56
C ARG A 133 9.23 4.53 19.47
N ALA A 134 8.15 4.48 18.70
CA ALA A 134 8.00 3.57 17.58
C ALA A 134 9.09 3.83 16.54
N GLY A 135 9.30 5.10 16.18
CA GLY A 135 10.32 5.53 15.24
C GLY A 135 11.73 5.09 15.62
N GLN A 136 12.07 5.21 16.90
CA GLN A 136 13.39 4.87 17.44
C GLN A 136 13.64 3.37 17.57
N SER A 137 12.59 2.56 17.73
CA SER A 137 12.69 1.12 18.03
C SER A 137 12.30 0.19 16.87
N PHE A 138 11.80 0.74 15.77
CA PHE A 138 11.45 -0.04 14.57
C PHE A 138 12.71 -0.45 13.79
N ASP A 139 12.77 -1.69 13.33
CA ASP A 139 13.88 -2.17 12.49
C ASP A 139 13.71 -1.71 11.04
N TRP A 140 14.17 -0.49 10.78
CA TRP A 140 14.13 0.11 9.45
C TRP A 140 14.99 -0.62 8.42
N GLY A 141 16.02 -1.35 8.85
CA GLY A 141 16.96 -2.04 7.96
C GLY A 141 16.39 -3.35 7.42
N GLU A 142 15.70 -4.10 8.28
CA GLU A 142 15.00 -5.33 7.88
C GLU A 142 13.76 -5.02 7.05
N ALA A 143 12.95 -4.05 7.49
CA ALA A 143 11.67 -3.73 6.87
C ALA A 143 11.79 -3.24 5.42
N GLY A 144 12.76 -2.35 5.15
CA GLY A 144 13.01 -1.83 3.79
C GLY A 144 13.62 -2.86 2.83
N GLY A 145 14.08 -4.01 3.33
CA GLY A 145 14.99 -4.89 2.59
C GLY A 145 16.35 -4.21 2.37
N SER A 146 17.40 -5.00 2.18
CA SER A 146 18.72 -4.45 1.84
C SER A 146 18.66 -3.74 0.49
N ILE A 147 18.39 -2.44 0.49
CA ILE A 147 18.54 -1.60 -0.70
C ILE A 147 20.02 -1.69 -1.05
N GLY A 148 20.32 -2.41 -2.13
CA GLY A 148 21.68 -2.61 -2.61
C GLY A 148 22.41 -1.27 -2.69
N ARG A 149 23.60 -1.24 -2.08
CA ARG A 149 24.55 -0.14 -2.21
C ARG A 149 24.95 0.09 -3.66
#